data_AF-A0A8T7F1A9-F1
#
_entry.id   AF-A0A8T7F1A9-F1
#
_cell.length_a   1.000
_cell.length_b   1.000
_cell.length_c   1.000
_cell.angle_alpha   90.00
_cell.angle_beta   90.00
_cell.angle_gamma   90.00
#
_symmetry.space_group_name_H-M   'P 1'
#
loop_
_entity.id
_entity.type
_entity.pdbx_description
1 polymer ?
#
loop_
_entity_poly.entity_id
_entity_poly.type
_entity_poly.pdbx_seq_one_letter_code
_entity_poly.pdbx_strand_id
1 'polypeptide(L)'
;MSSTTSRKFLDQNMQLRILTAGVAIPIALGLIILSWATTALLILVLLAGATYEYVRLVQYESSSMLNNVLFGVAYLGVPLIMALWLRSQPDGLKWFMLVLLTTWVTDSMALFVGKAIGKHKMAPQISPKKTWEGAVGGCISGSILVLILALVLDLEIDGAMILLAMLLPIVAVLGDLLESKLKRRFNVKDSGALFPGHGGILDRIDSVIATLLVTALVVLLFR
;
A
#
# COMPACT_ATOMS: atom_id res chain seq x y z
N MET A 1 -27.48 -29.08 -5.89
CA MET A 1 -27.71 -28.16 -4.75
C MET A 1 -26.49 -27.25 -4.45
N SER A 2 -25.60 -26.96 -5.43
CA SER A 2 -24.25 -26.42 -5.15
C SER A 2 -23.82 -25.14 -5.90
N SER A 3 -24.63 -24.55 -6.79
CA SER A 3 -24.23 -23.33 -7.54
C SER A 3 -24.84 -22.03 -6.98
N THR A 4 -26.05 -22.07 -6.44
CA THR A 4 -26.79 -20.89 -5.95
C THR A 4 -26.31 -20.41 -4.57
N THR A 5 -25.93 -21.34 -3.68
CA THR A 5 -25.42 -21.02 -2.34
C THR A 5 -24.02 -20.39 -2.39
N SER A 6 -23.16 -20.85 -3.31
CA SER A 6 -21.82 -20.29 -3.52
C SER A 6 -21.86 -18.86 -4.08
N ARG A 7 -22.75 -18.57 -5.04
CA ARG A 7 -22.95 -17.19 -5.54
C ARG A 7 -23.47 -16.24 -4.48
N LYS A 8 -24.48 -16.64 -3.69
CA LYS A 8 -24.98 -15.82 -2.58
C LYS A 8 -23.92 -15.52 -1.52
N PHE A 9 -23.06 -16.49 -1.22
CA PHE A 9 -21.96 -16.31 -0.27
C PHE A 9 -20.86 -15.39 -0.81
N LEU A 10 -20.56 -15.45 -2.12
CA LEU A 10 -19.60 -14.56 -2.77
C LEU A 10 -20.14 -13.11 -2.87
N ASP A 11 -21.42 -12.94 -3.18
CA ASP A 11 -22.07 -11.62 -3.27
C ASP A 11 -22.22 -10.96 -1.89
N GLN A 12 -22.56 -11.72 -0.85
CA GLN A 12 -22.60 -11.21 0.53
C GLN A 12 -21.23 -10.72 1.01
N ASN A 13 -20.16 -11.46 0.71
CA ASN A 13 -18.80 -11.02 1.02
C ASN A 13 -18.40 -9.78 0.19
N MET A 14 -18.85 -9.66 -1.06
CA MET A 14 -18.59 -8.50 -1.90
C MET A 14 -19.32 -7.24 -1.42
N GLN A 15 -20.59 -7.36 -1.02
CA GLN A 15 -21.34 -6.26 -0.41
C GLN A 15 -20.73 -5.82 0.92
N LEU A 16 -20.36 -6.78 1.77
CA LEU A 16 -19.69 -6.49 3.04
C LEU A 16 -18.35 -5.77 2.80
N ARG A 17 -17.58 -6.16 1.76
CA ARG A 17 -16.33 -5.49 1.36
C ARG A 17 -16.51 -4.04 0.94
N ILE A 18 -17.53 -3.77 0.13
CA ILE A 18 -17.82 -2.40 -0.32
C ILE A 18 -18.28 -1.56 0.88
N LEU A 19 -19.10 -2.14 1.76
CA LEU A 19 -19.60 -1.46 2.95
C LEU A 19 -18.47 -1.12 3.95
N THR A 20 -17.59 -2.08 4.26
CA THR A 20 -16.47 -1.84 5.17
C THR A 20 -15.48 -0.84 4.60
N ALA A 21 -15.15 -0.90 3.31
CA ALA A 21 -14.29 0.09 2.66
C ALA A 21 -14.94 1.48 2.65
N GLY A 22 -16.25 1.55 2.36
CA GLY A 22 -17.02 2.80 2.34
C GLY A 22 -17.10 3.50 3.70
N VAL A 23 -16.90 2.79 4.81
CA VAL A 23 -16.86 3.36 6.16
C VAL A 23 -15.41 3.59 6.64
N ALA A 24 -14.52 2.62 6.43
CA ALA A 24 -13.15 2.68 6.95
C ALA A 24 -12.30 3.75 6.26
N ILE A 25 -12.46 3.95 4.94
CA ILE A 25 -11.67 4.93 4.19
C ILE A 25 -12.00 6.37 4.63
N PRO A 26 -13.28 6.80 4.71
CA PRO A 26 -13.60 8.14 5.21
C PRO A 26 -13.14 8.38 6.65
N ILE A 27 -13.25 7.37 7.52
CA ILE A 27 -12.74 7.48 8.90
C ILE A 27 -11.22 7.68 8.90
N ALA A 28 -10.48 6.86 8.15
CA ALA A 28 -9.03 6.98 8.07
C ALA A 28 -8.61 8.35 7.49
N LEU A 29 -9.24 8.81 6.41
CA LEU A 29 -8.99 10.13 5.84
C LEU A 29 -9.35 11.25 6.82
N GLY A 30 -10.48 11.13 7.52
CA GLY A 30 -10.89 12.08 8.57
C GLY A 30 -9.86 12.17 9.69
N LEU A 31 -9.35 11.04 10.17
CA LEU A 31 -8.28 11.00 11.17
C LEU A 31 -6.97 11.61 10.64
N ILE A 32 -6.64 11.42 9.37
CA ILE A 32 -5.42 12.00 8.78
C ILE A 32 -5.53 13.53 8.67
N ILE A 33 -6.71 14.03 8.29
CA ILE A 33 -6.99 15.46 8.12
C ILE A 33 -7.08 16.17 9.47
N LEU A 34 -7.67 15.53 10.49
CA LEU A 34 -8.01 16.17 11.76
C LEU A 34 -6.79 16.74 12.48
N SER A 35 -5.73 15.94 12.67
CA SER A 35 -4.51 16.42 13.33
C SER A 35 -3.30 15.52 13.09
N TRP A 36 -2.11 16.05 13.37
CA TRP A 36 -0.90 15.23 13.42
C TRP A 36 -1.02 14.10 14.46
N ALA A 37 -1.56 14.39 15.65
CA ALA A 37 -1.69 13.40 16.72
C ALA A 37 -2.61 12.22 16.35
N THR A 38 -3.72 12.51 15.65
CA THR A 38 -4.65 11.47 15.17
C THR A 38 -4.05 10.66 14.02
N THR A 39 -3.29 11.30 13.11
CA THR A 39 -2.48 10.59 12.11
C THR A 39 -1.44 9.68 12.76
N ALA A 40 -0.73 10.19 13.78
CA ALA A 40 0.30 9.43 14.49
C ALA A 40 -0.29 8.22 15.22
N LEU A 41 -1.42 8.40 15.89
CA LEU A 41 -2.14 7.29 16.54
C LEU A 41 -2.57 6.23 15.52
N LEU A 42 -3.11 6.64 14.36
CA LEU A 42 -3.46 5.71 13.29
C LEU A 42 -2.25 4.92 12.80
N ILE A 43 -1.11 5.59 12.57
CA ILE A 43 0.15 4.94 12.17
C ILE A 43 0.63 3.94 13.23
N LEU A 44 0.55 4.29 14.52
CA LEU A 44 0.93 3.39 15.61
C LEU A 44 0.03 2.15 15.69
N VAL A 45 -1.28 2.32 15.49
CA VAL A 45 -2.23 1.19 15.45
C VAL A 45 -1.94 0.28 14.26
N LEU A 46 -1.69 0.84 13.07
CA LEU A 46 -1.32 0.08 11.88
C LEU A 46 0.02 -0.64 12.07
N LEU A 47 1.02 0.02 12.65
CA LEU A 47 2.31 -0.58 12.97
C LEU A 47 2.16 -1.75 13.95
N ALA A 48 1.40 -1.57 15.03
CA ALA A 48 1.18 -2.62 16.02
C ALA A 48 0.48 -3.83 15.39
N GLY A 49 -0.55 -3.61 14.59
CA GLY A 49 -1.26 -4.67 13.87
C GLY A 49 -0.40 -5.39 12.83
N ALA A 50 0.34 -4.63 12.01
CA ALA A 50 1.25 -5.18 11.01
C ALA A 50 2.40 -5.97 11.65
N THR A 51 2.95 -5.47 12.76
CA THR A 51 3.99 -6.16 13.54
C THR A 51 3.45 -7.44 14.14
N TYR A 52 2.23 -7.42 14.71
CA TYR A 52 1.58 -8.62 15.23
C TYR A 52 1.42 -9.70 14.15
N GLU A 53 0.92 -9.32 12.96
CA GLU A 53 0.81 -10.25 11.82
C GLU A 53 2.17 -10.75 11.36
N TYR A 54 3.16 -9.87 11.25
CA TYR A 54 4.51 -10.25 10.84
C TYR A 54 5.15 -11.24 11.82
N VAL A 55 5.08 -10.97 13.13
CA VAL A 55 5.60 -11.86 14.17
C VAL A 55 4.89 -13.22 14.11
N ARG A 56 3.56 -13.22 13.90
CA ARG A 56 2.81 -14.46 13.73
C ARG A 56 3.31 -15.27 12.54
N LEU A 57 3.58 -14.63 11.39
CA LEU A 57 4.13 -15.32 10.21
C LEU A 57 5.54 -15.88 10.48
N VAL A 58 6.39 -15.11 11.15
CA VAL A 58 7.77 -15.51 11.49
C VAL A 58 7.81 -16.67 12.47
N GLN A 59 6.87 -16.77 13.41
CA GLN A 59 6.81 -17.88 14.38
C GLN A 59 6.64 -19.26 13.71
N TYR A 60 6.13 -19.32 12.48
CA TYR A 60 6.00 -20.56 11.71
C TYR A 60 7.24 -20.89 10.86
N GLU A 61 8.22 -20.01 10.75
CA GLU A 61 9.45 -20.22 9.96
C GLU A 61 10.67 -20.38 10.90
N SER A 62 11.26 -21.57 10.93
CA SER A 62 12.34 -21.93 11.87
C SER A 62 13.73 -21.38 11.49
N SER A 63 13.88 -20.72 10.34
CA SER A 63 15.18 -20.27 9.81
C SER A 63 15.51 -18.82 10.20
N SER A 64 16.61 -18.66 10.96
CA SER A 64 17.26 -17.39 11.33
C SER A 64 16.32 -16.27 11.86
N MET A 65 15.95 -16.38 13.13
CA MET A 65 15.15 -15.36 13.85
C MET A 65 15.72 -13.94 13.72
N LEU A 66 17.05 -13.78 13.75
CA LEU A 66 17.69 -12.48 13.60
C LEU A 66 17.41 -11.84 12.24
N ASN A 67 17.53 -12.60 11.14
CA ASN A 67 17.26 -12.08 9.80
C ASN A 67 15.81 -11.65 9.63
N ASN A 68 14.88 -12.38 10.25
CA ASN A 68 13.46 -12.04 10.23
C ASN A 68 13.17 -10.77 11.04
N VAL A 69 13.77 -10.62 12.23
CA VAL A 69 13.63 -9.37 13.01
C VAL A 69 14.19 -8.18 12.24
N LEU A 70 15.40 -8.31 11.68
CA LEU A 70 16.03 -7.24 10.89
C LEU A 70 15.19 -6.86 9.67
N PHE A 71 14.64 -7.86 8.97
CA PHE A 71 13.72 -7.62 7.86
C PHE A 71 12.45 -6.90 8.32
N GLY A 72 11.82 -7.35 9.41
CA GLY A 72 10.61 -6.70 9.95
C GLY A 72 10.85 -5.24 10.34
N VAL A 73 11.99 -4.94 10.97
CA VAL A 73 12.38 -3.56 11.30
C VAL A 73 12.59 -2.72 10.04
N ALA A 74 13.30 -3.25 9.05
CA ALA A 74 13.56 -2.54 7.79
C ALA A 74 12.28 -2.35 6.95
N TYR A 75 11.39 -3.34 6.94
CA TYR A 75 10.18 -3.37 6.11
C TYR A 75 8.99 -2.62 6.72
N LEU A 76 8.83 -2.65 8.05
CA LEU A 76 7.72 -1.98 8.75
C LEU A 76 8.17 -0.78 9.56
N GLY A 77 9.23 -0.96 10.37
CA GLY A 77 9.69 0.06 11.31
C GLY A 77 10.18 1.31 10.61
N VAL A 78 11.17 1.18 9.71
CA VAL A 78 11.80 2.32 9.03
C VAL A 78 10.77 3.14 8.24
N PRO A 79 9.93 2.55 7.36
CA PRO A 79 8.92 3.32 6.64
C PRO A 79 7.92 4.06 7.53
N LEU A 80 7.45 3.43 8.62
CA LEU A 80 6.43 4.05 9.47
C LEU A 80 7.00 5.16 10.35
N ILE A 81 8.27 5.05 10.76
CA ILE A 81 8.99 6.17 11.39
C ILE A 81 9.16 7.32 10.39
N MET A 82 9.57 7.01 9.16
CA MET A 82 9.69 8.02 8.09
C MET A 82 8.35 8.64 7.72
N ALA A 83 7.24 7.89 7.82
CA ALA A 83 5.90 8.42 7.64
C ALA A 83 5.52 9.43 8.74
N LEU A 84 5.84 9.14 10.01
CA LEU A 84 5.62 10.11 11.10
C LEU A 84 6.44 11.39 10.90
N TRP A 85 7.70 11.24 10.47
CA TRP A 85 8.58 12.36 10.15
C TRP A 85 8.04 13.18 8.97
N LEU A 86 7.58 12.53 7.90
CA LEU A 86 7.01 13.22 6.74
C LEU A 86 5.76 14.02 7.14
N ARG A 87 4.91 13.46 8.00
CA ARG A 87 3.69 14.13 8.48
C ARG A 87 3.98 15.37 9.33
N SER A 88 5.16 15.44 9.96
CA SER A 88 5.60 16.59 10.78
C SER A 88 6.27 17.69 9.96
N GLN A 89 6.59 17.45 8.69
CA GLN A 89 7.18 18.47 7.82
C GLN A 89 6.17 19.54 7.41
N PRO A 90 6.63 20.71 6.91
CA PRO A 90 5.78 21.63 6.16
C PRO A 90 5.02 20.88 5.08
N ASP A 91 3.75 21.21 4.90
CA ASP A 91 2.86 20.52 3.96
C ASP A 91 2.71 19.00 4.19
N GLY A 92 3.09 18.47 5.37
CA GLY A 92 3.07 17.04 5.68
C GLY A 92 1.73 16.34 5.43
N LEU A 93 0.61 17.05 5.61
CA LEU A 93 -0.72 16.54 5.24
C LEU A 93 -0.88 16.37 3.71
N LYS A 94 -0.41 17.36 2.94
CA LYS A 94 -0.46 17.32 1.47
C LYS A 94 0.40 16.18 0.93
N TRP A 95 1.60 15.99 1.48
CA TRP A 95 2.46 14.85 1.14
C TRP A 95 1.78 13.51 1.40
N PHE A 96 1.12 13.37 2.55
CA PHE A 96 0.34 12.16 2.87
C PHE A 96 -0.78 11.91 1.86
N MET A 97 -1.55 12.94 1.52
CA MET A 97 -2.64 12.83 0.55
C MET A 97 -2.11 12.47 -0.85
N LEU A 98 -1.00 13.09 -1.27
CA LEU A 98 -0.32 12.79 -2.51
C LEU A 98 0.05 11.31 -2.59
N VAL A 99 0.67 10.76 -1.54
CA VAL A 99 1.06 9.34 -1.48
C VAL A 99 -0.15 8.42 -1.53
N LEU A 100 -1.14 8.63 -0.66
CA LEU A 100 -2.29 7.72 -0.56
C LEU A 100 -3.09 7.67 -1.87
N LEU A 101 -3.42 8.83 -2.43
CA LEU A 101 -4.22 8.92 -3.65
C LEU A 101 -3.45 8.37 -4.85
N THR A 102 -2.16 8.68 -4.97
CA THR A 102 -1.32 8.18 -6.07
C THR A 102 -1.20 6.66 -6.02
N THR A 103 -0.91 6.11 -4.85
CA THR A 103 -0.76 4.66 -4.66
C THR A 103 -2.06 3.93 -5.00
N TRP A 104 -3.20 4.39 -4.48
CA TRP A 104 -4.50 3.76 -4.76
C TRP A 104 -4.90 3.82 -6.23
N VAL A 105 -4.67 4.96 -6.90
CA VAL A 105 -4.96 5.09 -8.33
C VAL A 105 -3.99 4.23 -9.15
N THR A 106 -2.71 4.19 -8.79
CA THR A 106 -1.71 3.33 -9.46
C THR A 106 -2.13 1.87 -9.41
N ASP A 107 -2.52 1.36 -8.24
CA ASP A 107 -2.94 -0.03 -8.07
C ASP A 107 -4.25 -0.32 -8.81
N SER A 108 -5.21 0.61 -8.75
CA SER A 108 -6.49 0.50 -9.47
C SER A 108 -6.28 0.47 -10.99
N MET A 109 -5.47 1.38 -11.52
CA MET A 109 -5.19 1.47 -12.94
C MET A 109 -4.35 0.29 -13.42
N ALA A 110 -3.41 -0.19 -12.61
CA ALA A 110 -2.67 -1.41 -12.92
C ALA A 110 -3.60 -2.63 -13.04
N LEU A 111 -4.60 -2.71 -12.17
CA LEU A 111 -5.63 -3.75 -12.23
C LEU A 111 -6.53 -3.60 -13.47
N PHE A 112 -7.02 -2.39 -13.75
CA PHE A 112 -7.95 -2.16 -14.87
C PHE A 112 -7.27 -2.35 -16.22
N VAL A 113 -6.11 -1.74 -16.43
CA VAL A 113 -5.32 -1.91 -17.66
C VAL A 113 -4.86 -3.36 -17.80
N GLY A 114 -4.40 -3.97 -16.70
CA GLY A 114 -3.96 -5.36 -16.71
C GLY A 114 -5.09 -6.35 -17.05
N LYS A 115 -6.34 -6.06 -16.68
CA LYS A 115 -7.52 -6.86 -17.09
C LYS A 115 -7.94 -6.61 -18.53
N ALA A 116 -7.85 -5.36 -19.00
CA ALA A 116 -8.33 -4.97 -20.32
C ALA A 116 -7.40 -5.47 -21.44
N ILE A 117 -6.08 -5.31 -21.26
CA ILE A 117 -5.09 -5.55 -22.33
C ILE A 117 -3.91 -6.42 -21.90
N GLY A 118 -3.86 -6.88 -20.65
CA GLY A 118 -2.71 -7.60 -20.11
C GLY A 118 -2.50 -8.97 -20.74
N LYS A 119 -1.32 -9.20 -21.32
CA LYS A 119 -0.93 -10.48 -21.93
C LYS A 119 0.28 -11.09 -21.23
N HIS A 120 1.25 -10.27 -20.84
CA HIS A 120 2.51 -10.74 -20.29
C HIS A 120 2.49 -10.70 -18.76
N LYS A 121 2.60 -11.86 -18.13
CA LYS A 121 2.64 -11.99 -16.67
C LYS A 121 3.96 -11.43 -16.12
N MET A 122 3.87 -10.58 -15.10
CA MET A 122 5.04 -9.93 -14.51
C MET A 122 5.76 -10.85 -13.52
N ALA A 123 5.00 -11.52 -12.63
CA ALA A 123 5.58 -12.38 -11.60
C ALA A 123 4.71 -13.64 -11.38
N PRO A 124 4.73 -14.63 -12.30
CA PRO A 124 3.79 -15.76 -12.30
C PRO A 124 3.75 -16.57 -10.99
N GLN A 125 4.91 -16.77 -10.37
CA GLN A 125 5.04 -17.56 -9.13
C GLN A 125 4.61 -16.79 -7.87
N ILE A 126 4.69 -15.46 -7.91
CA ILE A 126 4.42 -14.59 -6.75
C ILE A 126 2.98 -14.07 -6.81
N SER A 127 2.62 -13.46 -7.94
CA SER A 127 1.32 -12.86 -8.22
C SER A 127 0.86 -13.16 -9.66
N PRO A 128 0.11 -14.27 -9.88
CA PRO A 128 -0.25 -14.76 -11.23
C PRO A 128 -1.24 -13.84 -11.97
N LYS A 129 -1.84 -12.87 -11.28
CA LYS A 129 -2.81 -11.93 -11.88
C LYS A 129 -2.14 -10.67 -12.42
N LYS A 130 -0.92 -10.32 -11.96
CA LYS A 130 -0.23 -9.10 -12.38
C LYS A 130 0.41 -9.24 -13.76
N THR A 131 0.29 -8.18 -14.56
CA THR A 131 0.79 -8.10 -15.93
C THR A 131 1.69 -6.89 -16.12
N TRP A 132 2.63 -6.97 -17.06
CA TRP A 132 3.52 -5.85 -17.40
C TRP A 132 2.75 -4.67 -17.98
N GLU A 133 1.74 -4.93 -18.82
CA GLU A 133 0.91 -3.87 -19.40
C GLU A 133 0.10 -3.15 -18.32
N GLY A 134 -0.40 -3.90 -17.33
CA GLY A 134 -1.02 -3.33 -16.14
C GLY A 134 -0.06 -2.44 -15.37
N ALA A 135 1.13 -2.95 -15.03
CA ALA A 135 2.14 -2.17 -14.32
C ALA A 135 2.49 -0.85 -15.04
N VAL A 136 2.71 -0.89 -16.36
CA VAL A 136 2.99 0.32 -17.16
C VAL A 136 1.80 1.28 -17.15
N GLY A 137 0.57 0.80 -17.33
CA GLY A 137 -0.63 1.64 -17.26
C GLY A 137 -0.82 2.28 -15.89
N GLY A 138 -0.57 1.53 -14.82
CA GLY A 138 -0.52 2.03 -13.45
C GLY A 138 0.51 3.14 -13.31
N CYS A 139 1.76 2.90 -13.72
CA CYS A 139 2.83 3.88 -13.61
C CYS A 139 2.55 5.18 -14.36
N ILE A 140 2.04 5.10 -15.59
CA ILE A 140 1.69 6.30 -16.39
C ILE A 140 0.59 7.09 -15.67
N SER A 141 -0.48 6.42 -15.25
CA SER A 141 -1.60 7.10 -14.56
C SER A 141 -1.20 7.71 -13.22
N GLY A 142 -0.38 7.00 -12.44
CA GLY A 142 0.17 7.51 -11.18
C GLY A 142 1.07 8.71 -11.39
N SER A 143 1.93 8.69 -12.41
CA SER A 143 2.84 9.81 -12.71
C SER A 143 2.07 11.08 -13.05
N ILE A 144 1.04 10.94 -13.90
CA ILE A 144 0.13 12.04 -14.24
C ILE A 144 -0.58 12.55 -12.99
N LEU A 145 -1.06 11.64 -12.14
CA LEU A 145 -1.79 12.01 -10.92
C LEU A 145 -0.91 12.76 -9.92
N VAL A 146 0.36 12.40 -9.76
CA VAL A 146 1.29 13.15 -8.89
C VAL A 146 1.35 14.62 -9.31
N LEU A 147 1.49 14.89 -10.61
CA LEU A 147 1.56 16.26 -11.13
C LEU A 147 0.23 17.01 -10.96
N ILE A 148 -0.91 16.33 -11.20
CA ILE A 148 -2.24 16.91 -10.95
C ILE A 148 -2.41 17.25 -9.47
N LEU A 149 -2.05 16.33 -8.57
CA LEU A 149 -2.16 16.55 -7.13
C LEU A 149 -1.21 17.64 -6.64
N ALA A 150 -0.02 17.76 -7.22
CA ALA A 150 0.89 18.86 -6.90
C ALA A 150 0.23 20.21 -7.18
N LEU A 151 -0.45 20.36 -8.33
CA LEU A 151 -1.20 21.58 -8.66
C LEU A 151 -2.40 21.79 -7.73
N VAL A 152 -3.20 20.76 -7.49
CA VAL A 152 -4.44 20.85 -6.69
C VAL A 152 -4.15 21.13 -5.22
N LEU A 153 -3.07 20.54 -4.69
CA LEU A 153 -2.66 20.70 -3.30
C LEU A 153 -1.76 21.93 -3.09
N ASP A 154 -1.46 22.70 -4.13
CA ASP A 154 -0.53 23.83 -4.05
C ASP A 154 0.83 23.40 -3.47
N LEU A 155 1.43 22.39 -4.12
CA LEU A 155 2.80 21.95 -3.90
C LEU A 155 3.65 22.39 -5.08
N GLU A 156 4.85 22.91 -4.78
CA GLU A 156 5.79 23.33 -5.81
C GLU A 156 6.17 22.17 -6.75
N ILE A 157 6.23 22.43 -8.06
CA ILE A 157 6.67 21.47 -9.08
C ILE A 157 8.14 21.75 -9.41
N ASP A 158 9.02 21.26 -8.54
CA ASP A 158 10.47 21.30 -8.68
C ASP A 158 11.03 19.93 -9.17
N GLY A 159 12.35 19.81 -9.23
CA GLY A 159 13.00 18.56 -9.59
C GLY A 159 12.65 17.38 -8.67
N ALA A 160 12.41 17.65 -7.38
CA ALA A 160 11.99 16.62 -6.43
C ALA A 160 10.58 16.09 -6.75
N MET A 161 9.65 16.97 -7.13
CA MET A 161 8.31 16.57 -7.55
C MET A 161 8.33 15.76 -8.85
N ILE A 162 9.15 16.15 -9.83
CA ILE A 162 9.32 15.36 -11.06
C ILE A 162 9.91 13.98 -10.76
N LEU A 163 10.88 13.91 -9.84
CA LEU A 163 11.43 12.64 -9.38
C LEU A 163 10.36 11.76 -8.70
N LEU A 164 9.50 12.35 -7.85
CA LEU A 164 8.38 11.64 -7.25
C LEU A 164 7.36 11.16 -8.28
N ALA A 165 7.03 11.97 -9.27
CA ALA A 165 6.11 11.59 -10.33
C ALA A 165 6.59 10.32 -11.06
N MET A 166 7.90 10.16 -11.25
CA MET A 166 8.47 8.96 -11.86
C MET A 166 8.58 7.78 -10.89
N LEU A 167 9.10 8.02 -9.67
CA LEU A 167 9.44 6.94 -8.74
C LEU A 167 8.22 6.38 -8.00
N LEU A 168 7.31 7.24 -7.55
CA LEU A 168 6.25 6.85 -6.63
C LEU A 168 5.34 5.73 -7.19
N PRO A 169 4.88 5.79 -8.44
CA PRO A 169 4.06 4.72 -9.01
C PRO A 169 4.83 3.41 -9.21
N ILE A 170 6.12 3.49 -9.56
CA ILE A 170 6.99 2.32 -9.70
C ILE A 170 7.12 1.63 -8.34
N VAL A 171 7.37 2.40 -7.29
CA VAL A 171 7.50 1.92 -5.92
C VAL A 171 6.19 1.32 -5.41
N ALA A 172 5.04 1.88 -5.76
CA ALA A 172 3.74 1.28 -5.44
C ALA A 172 3.62 -0.15 -6.00
N VAL A 173 3.90 -0.32 -7.30
CA VAL A 173 3.83 -1.63 -7.97
C VAL A 173 4.84 -2.63 -7.37
N LEU A 174 6.06 -2.16 -7.10
CA LEU A 174 7.11 -2.98 -6.49
C LEU A 174 6.79 -3.34 -5.03
N GLY A 175 6.22 -2.43 -4.25
CA GLY A 175 5.82 -2.64 -2.86
C GLY A 175 4.82 -3.79 -2.73
N ASP A 176 3.75 -3.78 -3.52
CA ASP A 176 2.77 -4.88 -3.55
C ASP A 176 3.42 -6.21 -4.02
N LEU A 177 4.39 -6.16 -4.95
CA LEU A 177 5.17 -7.37 -5.31
C LEU A 177 6.05 -7.90 -4.17
N LEU A 178 6.72 -7.01 -3.43
CA LEU A 178 7.55 -7.37 -2.28
C LEU A 178 6.69 -8.03 -1.19
N GLU A 179 5.52 -7.48 -0.93
CA GLU A 179 4.57 -8.02 0.04
C GLU A 179 3.99 -9.37 -0.43
N SER A 180 3.60 -9.47 -1.70
CA SER A 180 3.23 -10.75 -2.32
C SER A 180 4.35 -11.79 -2.18
N LYS A 181 5.61 -11.41 -2.36
CA LYS A 181 6.77 -12.30 -2.20
C LYS A 181 6.96 -12.72 -0.74
N LEU A 182 6.78 -11.80 0.21
CA LEU A 182 6.84 -12.07 1.64
C LEU A 182 5.81 -13.14 2.03
N LYS A 183 4.57 -13.02 1.54
CA LYS A 183 3.52 -14.02 1.77
C LYS A 183 3.91 -15.40 1.23
N ARG A 184 4.49 -15.46 0.02
CA ARG A 184 4.99 -16.73 -0.56
C ARG A 184 6.13 -17.35 0.22
N ARG A 185 7.03 -16.54 0.79
CA ARG A 185 8.11 -17.05 1.65
C ARG A 185 7.56 -17.83 2.84
N PHE A 186 6.49 -17.32 3.47
CA PHE A 186 5.82 -18.00 4.58
C PHE A 186 4.73 -19.01 4.14
N ASN A 187 4.68 -19.34 2.84
CA ASN A 187 3.69 -20.25 2.26
C ASN A 187 2.22 -19.87 2.55
N VAL A 188 1.97 -18.58 2.77
CA VAL A 188 0.62 -18.03 2.95
C VAL A 188 0.20 -17.24 1.72
N LYS A 189 -1.11 -17.04 1.57
CA LYS A 189 -1.67 -16.20 0.51
C LYS A 189 -2.05 -14.81 1.03
N ASP A 190 -2.62 -14.75 2.22
CA ASP A 190 -3.07 -13.55 2.91
C ASP A 190 -2.27 -13.44 4.22
N SER A 191 -1.91 -12.22 4.66
CA SER A 191 -1.03 -12.02 5.83
C SER A 191 -1.71 -12.32 7.16
N GLY A 192 -3.04 -12.25 7.20
CA GLY A 192 -3.85 -12.42 8.39
C GLY A 192 -5.34 -12.63 8.08
N ALA A 193 -6.13 -12.77 9.15
CA ALA A 193 -7.58 -12.89 9.09
C ALA A 193 -8.28 -11.81 9.93
N LEU A 194 -7.55 -10.73 10.25
CA LEU A 194 -7.99 -9.69 11.17
C LEU A 194 -9.24 -8.97 10.65
N PHE A 195 -9.40 -8.92 9.33
CA PHE A 195 -10.64 -8.51 8.69
C PHE A 195 -11.30 -9.71 7.97
N PRO A 196 -12.51 -10.12 8.37
CA PRO A 196 -13.21 -11.25 7.76
C PRO A 196 -13.34 -11.08 6.24
N GLY A 197 -12.76 -12.01 5.48
CA GLY A 197 -12.77 -12.00 4.02
C GLY A 197 -11.88 -10.93 3.36
N HIS A 198 -10.96 -10.28 4.08
CA HIS A 198 -10.20 -9.11 3.61
C HIS A 198 -8.67 -9.21 3.75
N GLY A 199 -8.15 -10.33 4.26
CA GLY A 199 -6.73 -10.46 4.58
C GLY A 199 -6.36 -9.77 5.89
N GLY A 200 -5.08 -9.51 6.07
CA GLY A 200 -4.55 -8.81 7.23
C GLY A 200 -4.36 -7.31 7.01
N ILE A 201 -3.88 -6.63 8.04
CA ILE A 201 -3.45 -5.23 7.99
C ILE A 201 -2.29 -5.06 7.00
N LEU A 202 -1.38 -6.04 6.94
CA LEU A 202 -0.23 -5.98 6.03
C LEU A 202 -0.66 -5.90 4.56
N ASP A 203 -1.71 -6.65 4.19
CA ASP A 203 -2.32 -6.65 2.84
C ASP A 203 -2.95 -5.30 2.45
N ARG A 204 -3.06 -4.35 3.38
CA ARG A 204 -3.74 -3.05 3.18
C ARG A 204 -2.80 -1.85 3.13
N ILE A 205 -1.61 -2.01 3.66
CA ILE A 205 -0.61 -0.93 3.78
C ILE A 205 0.67 -1.25 3.02
N ASP A 206 0.69 -2.34 2.25
CA ASP A 206 1.86 -2.87 1.54
C ASP A 206 2.50 -1.87 0.57
N SER A 207 1.75 -1.40 -0.42
CA SER A 207 2.23 -0.40 -1.38
C SER A 207 2.38 0.97 -0.73
N VAL A 208 1.54 1.29 0.26
CA VAL A 208 1.55 2.58 0.98
C VAL A 208 2.81 2.76 1.84
N ILE A 209 3.25 1.72 2.55
CA ILE A 209 4.47 1.76 3.39
C ILE A 209 5.69 2.07 2.51
N ALA A 210 5.86 1.35 1.40
CA ALA A 210 6.99 1.55 0.50
C ALA A 210 6.99 2.96 -0.13
N THR A 211 5.82 3.44 -0.54
CA THR A 211 5.67 4.76 -1.16
C THR A 211 5.83 5.91 -0.17
N LEU A 212 5.39 5.75 1.08
CA LEU A 212 5.67 6.70 2.16
C LEU A 212 7.17 6.80 2.44
N LEU A 213 7.90 5.69 2.50
CA LEU A 213 9.35 5.70 2.70
C LEU A 213 10.04 6.48 1.58
N VAL A 214 9.74 6.18 0.32
CA VAL A 214 10.41 6.84 -0.82
C VAL A 214 10.06 8.33 -0.86
N THR A 215 8.81 8.69 -0.57
CA THR A 215 8.42 10.11 -0.51
C THR A 215 9.15 10.84 0.60
N ALA A 216 9.22 10.25 1.80
CA ALA A 216 9.94 10.82 2.91
C ALA A 216 11.43 11.01 2.59
N LEU A 217 12.08 10.04 1.93
CA LEU A 217 13.48 10.15 1.53
C LEU A 217 13.70 11.24 0.47
N VAL A 218 12.83 11.35 -0.52
CA VAL A 218 12.95 12.40 -1.53
C VAL A 218 12.74 13.79 -0.92
N VAL A 219 11.73 13.95 -0.05
CA VAL A 219 11.54 15.21 0.68
C VAL A 219 12.78 15.51 1.52
N LEU A 220 13.25 14.57 2.35
CA LEU A 220 14.42 14.75 3.21
C LEU A 220 15.70 15.16 2.46
N LEU A 221 15.91 14.65 1.24
CA LEU A 221 17.14 14.89 0.48
C LEU A 221 17.09 16.16 -0.38
N PHE A 222 15.90 16.62 -0.75
CA PHE A 222 15.72 17.68 -1.74
C PHE A 222 14.88 18.87 -1.27
N ARG A 223 14.29 18.83 -0.06
CA ARG A 223 13.48 19.90 0.53
C ARG A 223 13.74 20.06 2.04
#